data_AF-A0A1I6R1C1-F1
#
_entry.id   AF-A0A1I6R1C1-F1
#
_cell.length_a   1.000
_cell.length_b   1.000
_cell.length_c   1.000
_cell.angle_alpha   90.00
_cell.angle_beta   90.00
_cell.angle_gamma   90.00
#
_symmetry.space_group_name_H-M   'P 1'
#
loop_
_entity.id
_entity.type
_entity.pdbx_description
1 polymer ?
#
loop_
_entity_poly.entity_id
_entity_poly.type
_entity_poly.pdbx_seq_one_letter_code
_entity_poly.pdbx_strand_id
1 'polypeptide(L)'
;MEIKLLKDGYKNIESLYEDFKADMIAENEEYFSEESVYIDQTPSFPIYIAKGSTEHKKKEFLEAFNTVTHSYLSLDRSILLSEHFWHSFLLIYKRNYIIGKYPEVLDNENKFKNIVLKKLDWENYIYKIILGAQYIADYINNEDQRQRYFGLIIDNLDLYNYIIKYEIFRNDDFLINILDIIDELGLSEILKAKIKGREDLGDDERYGRRVIFELNKSYPIVLSPMLSKDDLKDIFIEYLGYYYDVSDIKS
;
A
#
# COMPACT_ATOMS: atom_id res chain seq x y z
N MET A 1 23.39 -5.42 8.21
CA MET A 1 23.63 -6.24 7.02
C MET A 1 23.72 -5.34 5.80
N GLU A 2 24.63 -5.66 4.89
CA GLU A 2 24.85 -4.91 3.64
C GLU A 2 23.98 -5.48 2.52
N ILE A 3 23.26 -4.62 1.79
CA ILE A 3 22.47 -5.00 0.63
C ILE A 3 23.07 -4.31 -0.58
N LYS A 4 23.75 -5.09 -1.43
CA LYS A 4 24.20 -4.64 -2.75
C LYS A 4 22.99 -4.37 -3.63
N LEU A 5 22.92 -3.19 -4.23
CA LEU A 5 21.79 -2.79 -5.06
C LEU A 5 21.95 -3.33 -6.47
N LEU A 6 20.86 -3.87 -7.03
CA LEU A 6 20.77 -4.26 -8.44
C LEU A 6 21.04 -3.05 -9.34
N LYS A 7 21.77 -3.26 -10.44
CA LYS A 7 22.01 -2.23 -11.46
C LYS A 7 20.77 -1.93 -12.28
N ASP A 8 20.69 -0.75 -12.87
CA ASP A 8 19.63 -0.39 -13.80
C ASP A 8 19.44 -1.43 -14.91
N GLY A 9 18.18 -1.72 -15.24
CA GLY A 9 17.83 -2.68 -16.29
C GLY A 9 17.87 -4.15 -15.87
N TYR A 10 18.15 -4.47 -14.60
CA TYR A 10 18.15 -5.87 -14.10
C TYR A 10 16.91 -6.68 -14.47
N LYS A 11 15.72 -6.05 -14.56
CA LYS A 11 14.46 -6.71 -14.95
C LYS A 11 14.46 -7.29 -16.38
N ASN A 12 15.37 -6.83 -17.23
CA ASN A 12 15.50 -7.25 -18.63
C ASN A 12 16.52 -8.37 -18.80
N ILE A 13 17.20 -8.78 -17.73
CA ILE A 13 18.16 -9.88 -17.77
C ILE A 13 17.39 -11.20 -17.85
N GLU A 14 17.52 -11.91 -18.97
CA GLU A 14 16.80 -13.15 -19.25
C GLU A 14 17.09 -14.26 -18.22
N SER A 15 18.32 -14.34 -17.73
CA SER A 15 18.71 -15.36 -16.74
C SER A 15 18.22 -15.08 -15.31
N LEU A 16 17.72 -13.88 -15.00
CA LEU A 16 17.38 -13.47 -13.64
C LEU A 16 16.39 -14.43 -12.97
N TYR A 17 15.40 -14.90 -13.71
CA TYR A 17 14.39 -15.82 -13.17
C TYR A 17 14.97 -17.22 -12.89
N GLU A 18 15.79 -17.74 -13.80
CA GLU A 18 16.45 -19.03 -13.61
C GLU A 18 17.47 -18.97 -12.46
N ASP A 19 18.23 -17.89 -12.35
CA ASP A 19 19.18 -17.67 -11.26
C ASP A 19 18.46 -17.49 -9.92
N PHE A 20 17.28 -16.85 -9.90
CA PHE A 20 16.43 -16.83 -8.71
C PHE A 20 15.99 -18.24 -8.31
N LYS A 21 15.59 -19.10 -9.25
CA LYS A 21 15.23 -20.49 -8.93
C LYS A 21 16.42 -21.30 -8.45
N ALA A 22 17.60 -21.09 -9.03
CA ALA A 22 18.81 -21.82 -8.71
C ALA A 22 19.56 -21.30 -7.46
N ASP A 23 19.10 -20.19 -6.86
CA ASP A 23 19.79 -19.51 -5.74
C ASP A 23 21.16 -18.92 -6.14
N MET A 24 21.29 -18.49 -7.39
CA MET A 24 22.55 -18.01 -7.99
C MET A 24 22.64 -16.49 -8.09
N ILE A 25 21.59 -15.75 -7.69
CA ILE A 25 21.53 -14.28 -7.81
C ILE A 25 22.74 -13.61 -7.15
N ALA A 26 23.07 -14.02 -5.92
CA ALA A 26 24.14 -13.41 -5.13
C ALA A 26 25.54 -13.71 -5.69
N GLU A 27 25.68 -14.77 -6.49
CA GLU A 27 26.95 -15.18 -7.10
C GLU A 27 27.21 -14.45 -8.43
N ASN A 28 26.20 -13.80 -8.99
CA ASN A 28 26.29 -13.14 -10.28
C ASN A 28 26.54 -11.63 -10.12
N GLU A 29 27.82 -11.24 -10.07
CA GLU A 29 28.24 -9.84 -9.92
C GLU A 29 27.67 -8.92 -10.99
N GLU A 30 27.36 -9.44 -12.18
CA GLU A 30 26.77 -8.65 -13.26
C GLU A 30 25.40 -8.07 -12.92
N TYR A 31 24.71 -8.57 -11.90
CA TYR A 31 23.40 -8.06 -11.49
C TYR A 31 23.47 -6.80 -10.65
N PHE A 32 24.63 -6.51 -10.07
CA PHE A 32 24.78 -5.47 -9.06
C PHE A 32 25.43 -4.21 -9.62
N SER A 33 25.06 -3.11 -8.99
CA SER A 33 25.78 -1.85 -9.06
C SER A 33 26.85 -1.80 -7.96
N GLU A 34 27.67 -0.75 -7.98
CA GLU A 34 28.61 -0.44 -6.89
C GLU A 34 27.90 0.14 -5.65
N GLU A 35 26.58 0.42 -5.74
CA GLU A 35 25.82 0.99 -4.64
C GLU A 35 25.38 -0.08 -3.63
N SER A 36 25.39 0.27 -2.35
CA SER A 36 24.97 -0.60 -1.27
C SER A 36 24.23 0.17 -0.19
N VAL A 37 23.28 -0.51 0.47
CA VAL A 37 22.52 0.02 1.59
C VAL A 37 22.76 -0.86 2.82
N TYR A 38 22.98 -0.24 3.97
CA TYR A 38 23.17 -0.94 5.24
C TYR A 38 21.90 -0.83 6.08
N ILE A 39 21.33 -1.97 6.46
CA ILE A 39 20.14 -2.04 7.31
C ILE A 39 20.35 -3.02 8.46
N ASP A 40 19.59 -2.92 9.53
CA ASP A 40 19.59 -3.94 10.58
C ASP A 40 19.01 -5.27 10.08
N GLN A 41 19.24 -6.37 10.80
CA GLN A 41 18.54 -7.61 10.49
C GLN A 41 17.05 -7.43 10.73
N THR A 42 16.25 -7.61 9.69
CA THR A 42 14.81 -7.39 9.75
C THR A 42 14.02 -8.67 9.50
N PRO A 43 12.88 -8.86 10.18
CA PRO A 43 11.98 -9.99 9.95
C PRO A 43 11.34 -9.91 8.56
N SER A 44 10.90 -11.06 8.04
CA SER A 44 10.10 -11.13 6.82
C SER A 44 8.64 -10.75 7.12
N PHE A 45 7.92 -10.27 6.11
CA PHE A 45 6.49 -9.96 6.22
C PHE A 45 5.75 -10.28 4.91
N PRO A 46 4.41 -10.37 4.90
CA PRO A 46 3.65 -10.61 3.69
C PRO A 46 3.84 -9.49 2.64
N ILE A 47 4.37 -9.83 1.46
CA ILE A 47 4.66 -8.87 0.37
C ILE A 47 3.65 -8.94 -0.78
N TYR A 48 2.78 -9.95 -0.77
CA TYR A 48 1.75 -10.15 -1.79
C TYR A 48 0.48 -10.75 -1.17
N ILE A 49 -0.57 -9.93 -1.01
CA ILE A 49 -1.77 -10.27 -0.22
C ILE A 49 -2.99 -10.40 -1.14
N ALA A 50 -2.86 -11.16 -2.23
CA ALA A 50 -3.92 -11.29 -3.24
C ALA A 50 -4.85 -12.50 -3.04
N LYS A 51 -4.40 -13.54 -2.33
CA LYS A 51 -5.10 -14.83 -2.18
C LYS A 51 -5.70 -15.00 -0.78
N GLY A 52 -6.57 -16.00 -0.62
CA GLY A 52 -7.19 -16.35 0.67
C GLY A 52 -8.49 -15.60 0.96
N SER A 53 -9.11 -15.96 2.10
CA SER A 53 -10.33 -15.32 2.60
C SER A 53 -10.08 -13.88 3.06
N THR A 54 -11.15 -13.09 3.21
CA THR A 54 -11.06 -11.73 3.76
C THR A 54 -10.37 -11.71 5.12
N GLU A 55 -10.69 -12.65 6.01
CA GLU A 55 -10.05 -12.79 7.32
C GLU A 55 -8.56 -13.12 7.23
N HIS A 56 -8.18 -13.98 6.28
CA HIS A 56 -6.77 -14.30 6.06
C HIS A 56 -6.00 -13.07 5.60
N LYS A 57 -6.53 -12.34 4.60
CA LYS A 57 -5.93 -11.10 4.11
C LYS A 57 -5.79 -10.06 5.20
N LYS A 58 -6.81 -9.89 6.05
CA LYS A 58 -6.78 -8.97 7.18
C LYS A 58 -5.62 -9.27 8.13
N LYS A 59 -5.40 -10.55 8.45
CA LYS A 59 -4.25 -10.98 9.26
C LYS A 59 -2.91 -10.69 8.59
N GLU A 60 -2.79 -10.98 7.29
CA GLU A 60 -1.53 -10.71 6.57
C GLU A 60 -1.22 -9.22 6.47
N PHE A 61 -2.23 -8.38 6.25
CA PHE A 61 -2.04 -6.93 6.26
C PHE A 61 -1.62 -6.41 7.64
N LEU A 62 -2.27 -6.86 8.72
CA LEU A 62 -1.89 -6.48 10.08
C LEU A 62 -0.46 -6.92 10.41
N GLU A 63 -0.11 -8.17 10.08
CA GLU A 63 1.27 -8.69 10.23
C GLU A 63 2.27 -7.80 9.50
N ALA A 64 1.95 -7.39 8.27
CA ALA A 64 2.82 -6.54 7.48
C ALA A 64 2.93 -5.12 8.03
N PHE A 65 1.83 -4.47 8.39
CA PHE A 65 1.84 -3.14 9.01
C PHE A 65 2.66 -3.15 10.30
N ASN A 66 2.46 -4.14 11.17
CA ASN A 66 3.19 -4.27 12.42
C ASN A 66 4.67 -4.49 12.18
N THR A 67 5.03 -5.37 11.25
CA THR A 67 6.43 -5.65 10.94
C THR A 67 7.14 -4.42 10.38
N VAL A 68 6.53 -3.73 9.40
CA VAL A 68 7.11 -2.54 8.79
C VAL A 68 7.25 -1.41 9.81
N THR A 69 6.22 -1.18 10.63
CA THR A 69 6.24 -0.16 11.68
C THR A 69 7.39 -0.33 12.66
N HIS A 70 7.64 -1.56 13.11
CA HIS A 70 8.63 -1.83 14.16
C HIS A 70 10.05 -2.06 13.64
N SER A 71 10.20 -2.54 12.40
CA SER A 71 11.51 -3.02 11.90
C SER A 71 12.03 -2.29 10.66
N TYR A 72 11.20 -1.53 9.95
CA TYR A 72 11.59 -0.90 8.68
C TYR A 72 11.45 0.62 8.68
N LEU A 73 10.50 1.21 9.43
CA LEU A 73 10.28 2.66 9.41
C LEU A 73 11.46 3.50 9.94
N SER A 74 12.43 2.89 10.62
CA SER A 74 13.68 3.56 11.01
C SER A 74 14.63 3.81 9.84
N LEU A 75 14.39 3.20 8.68
CA LEU A 75 15.18 3.43 7.47
C LEU A 75 14.85 4.79 6.85
N ASP A 76 15.84 5.39 6.18
CA ASP A 76 15.60 6.62 5.42
C ASP A 76 14.49 6.44 4.40
N ARG A 77 13.66 7.48 4.24
CA ARG A 77 12.52 7.45 3.32
C ARG A 77 12.93 7.19 1.87
N SER A 78 14.11 7.64 1.46
CA SER A 78 14.68 7.35 0.13
C SER A 78 14.94 5.86 -0.07
N ILE A 79 15.34 5.13 0.98
CA ILE A 79 15.54 3.68 0.97
C ILE A 79 14.17 2.99 0.96
N LEU A 80 13.26 3.38 1.86
CA LEU A 80 11.91 2.80 1.95
C LEU A 80 11.13 2.90 0.64
N LEU A 81 11.30 4.00 -0.09
CA LEU A 81 10.62 4.23 -1.37
C LEU A 81 11.51 3.88 -2.58
N SER A 82 12.62 3.17 -2.38
CA SER A 82 13.48 2.69 -3.46
C SER A 82 13.05 1.31 -3.96
N GLU A 83 12.64 1.25 -5.23
CA GLU A 83 12.34 -0.01 -5.90
C GLU A 83 13.57 -0.93 -5.97
N HIS A 84 14.74 -0.36 -6.29
CA HIS A 84 16.00 -1.09 -6.35
C HIS A 84 16.33 -1.74 -5.01
N PHE A 85 16.15 -1.01 -3.91
CA PHE A 85 16.34 -1.56 -2.57
C PHE A 85 15.46 -2.78 -2.32
N TRP A 86 14.14 -2.66 -2.52
CA TRP A 86 13.22 -3.75 -2.24
C TRP A 86 13.49 -4.96 -3.12
N HIS A 87 13.72 -4.80 -4.42
CA HIS A 87 13.98 -5.95 -5.28
C HIS A 87 15.32 -6.62 -4.96
N SER A 88 16.37 -5.84 -4.66
CA SER A 88 17.66 -6.39 -4.21
C SER A 88 17.51 -7.18 -2.91
N PHE A 89 16.80 -6.59 -1.94
CA PHE A 89 16.56 -7.20 -0.65
C PHE A 89 15.74 -8.49 -0.76
N LEU A 90 14.69 -8.48 -1.58
CA LEU A 90 13.81 -9.62 -1.76
C LEU A 90 14.52 -10.79 -2.43
N LEU A 91 15.25 -10.53 -3.52
CA LEU A 91 15.94 -11.56 -4.28
C LEU A 91 17.07 -12.23 -3.50
N ILE A 92 17.86 -11.44 -2.75
CA ILE A 92 19.08 -11.94 -2.10
C ILE A 92 18.75 -12.50 -0.71
N TYR A 93 17.97 -11.76 0.08
CA TYR A 93 17.84 -12.04 1.52
C TYR A 93 16.51 -12.66 1.91
N LYS A 94 15.48 -12.58 1.05
CA LYS A 94 14.13 -13.07 1.37
C LYS A 94 13.66 -14.22 0.48
N ARG A 95 14.51 -14.73 -0.41
CA ARG A 95 14.20 -15.84 -1.33
C ARG A 95 13.51 -17.02 -0.64
N ASN A 96 14.11 -17.57 0.42
CA ASN A 96 13.57 -18.76 1.10
C ASN A 96 12.18 -18.49 1.71
N TYR A 97 11.99 -17.30 2.28
CA TYR A 97 10.68 -16.88 2.77
C TYR A 97 9.66 -16.75 1.62
N ILE A 98 10.05 -16.12 0.51
CA ILE A 98 9.20 -15.94 -0.68
C ILE A 98 8.77 -17.29 -1.25
N ILE A 99 9.70 -18.24 -1.43
CA ILE A 99 9.38 -19.57 -1.94
C ILE A 99 8.46 -20.32 -0.99
N GLY A 100 8.69 -20.21 0.33
CA GLY A 100 7.84 -20.87 1.33
C GLY A 100 6.42 -20.27 1.41
N LYS A 101 6.28 -18.95 1.29
CA LYS A 101 5.00 -18.23 1.42
C LYS A 101 4.23 -18.17 0.09
N TYR A 102 4.93 -18.06 -1.03
CA TYR A 102 4.40 -17.87 -2.38
C TYR A 102 5.03 -18.87 -3.37
N PRO A 103 4.81 -20.18 -3.22
CA PRO A 103 5.48 -21.19 -4.04
C PRO A 103 5.23 -21.01 -5.55
N GLU A 104 4.13 -20.36 -5.94
CA GLU A 104 3.82 -20.07 -7.34
C GLU A 104 4.87 -19.20 -8.06
N VAL A 105 5.78 -18.54 -7.33
CA VAL A 105 6.89 -17.81 -7.95
C VAL A 105 7.81 -18.76 -8.73
N LEU A 106 7.81 -20.06 -8.44
CA LEU A 106 8.60 -21.07 -9.14
C LEU A 106 7.88 -21.64 -10.37
N ASP A 107 6.56 -21.43 -10.49
CA ASP A 107 5.75 -22.02 -11.55
C ASP A 107 5.98 -21.33 -12.90
N ASN A 108 6.09 -20.00 -12.90
CA ASN A 108 6.41 -19.21 -14.08
C ASN A 108 6.94 -17.81 -13.75
N GLU A 109 7.70 -17.26 -14.71
CA GLU A 109 8.34 -15.95 -14.60
C GLU A 109 7.35 -14.80 -14.38
N ASN A 110 6.12 -14.89 -14.93
CA ASN A 110 5.11 -13.85 -14.74
C ASN A 110 4.65 -13.78 -13.28
N LYS A 111 4.52 -14.92 -12.59
CA LYS A 111 4.19 -14.94 -11.15
C LYS A 111 5.34 -14.38 -10.32
N PHE A 112 6.57 -14.79 -10.62
CA PHE A 112 7.77 -14.20 -10.03
C PHE A 112 7.81 -12.67 -10.18
N LYS A 113 7.65 -12.16 -11.41
CA LYS A 113 7.64 -10.72 -11.69
C LYS A 113 6.54 -9.98 -10.95
N ASN A 114 5.34 -10.56 -10.85
CA ASN A 114 4.20 -9.92 -10.18
C ASN A 114 4.28 -9.94 -8.64
N ILE A 115 5.08 -10.82 -8.05
CA ILE A 115 5.20 -10.97 -6.60
C ILE A 115 6.49 -10.33 -6.08
N VAL A 116 7.62 -10.56 -6.77
CA VAL A 116 8.96 -10.19 -6.31
C VAL A 116 9.46 -8.90 -6.96
N LEU A 117 9.17 -8.71 -8.26
CA LEU A 117 9.68 -7.57 -9.06
C LEU A 117 8.61 -6.56 -9.46
N LYS A 118 7.45 -6.59 -8.78
CA LYS A 118 6.34 -5.69 -9.09
C LYS A 118 6.80 -4.27 -8.85
N LYS A 119 6.55 -3.40 -9.82
CA LYS A 119 6.89 -1.98 -9.74
C LYS A 119 6.48 -1.40 -8.38
N LEU A 120 7.34 -0.62 -7.74
CA LEU A 120 7.06 -0.04 -6.42
C LEU A 120 6.17 1.21 -6.58
N ASP A 121 4.88 0.99 -6.80
CA ASP A 121 3.87 2.03 -6.93
C ASP A 121 2.61 1.70 -6.11
N TRP A 122 1.56 2.51 -6.26
CA TRP A 122 0.30 2.38 -5.52
C TRP A 122 -0.37 1.00 -5.68
N GLU A 123 -0.01 0.18 -6.68
CA GLU A 123 -0.54 -1.18 -6.79
C GLU A 123 0.23 -2.20 -5.95
N ASN A 124 1.47 -1.89 -5.56
CA ASN A 124 2.36 -2.78 -4.83
C ASN A 124 1.98 -2.83 -3.33
N TYR A 125 1.91 -4.04 -2.76
CA TYR A 125 1.54 -4.21 -1.36
C TYR A 125 2.60 -3.63 -0.41
N ILE A 126 3.89 -3.79 -0.70
CA ILE A 126 4.97 -3.18 0.10
C ILE A 126 4.80 -1.67 0.14
N TYR A 127 4.57 -1.03 -1.00
CA TYR A 127 4.34 0.41 -1.08
C TYR A 127 3.13 0.85 -0.25
N LYS A 128 1.99 0.14 -0.39
CA LYS A 128 0.77 0.37 0.42
C LYS A 128 1.04 0.27 1.91
N ILE A 129 1.79 -0.75 2.33
CA ILE A 129 2.09 -1.02 3.72
C ILE A 129 3.03 0.05 4.28
N ILE A 130 4.07 0.45 3.53
CA ILE A 130 5.00 1.51 3.93
C ILE A 130 4.28 2.82 4.15
N LEU A 131 3.47 3.27 3.18
CA LEU A 131 2.76 4.55 3.32
C LEU A 131 1.79 4.53 4.50
N GLY A 132 1.01 3.45 4.64
CA GLY A 132 0.05 3.34 5.74
C GLY A 132 0.76 3.26 7.09
N ALA A 133 1.83 2.47 7.19
CA ALA A 133 2.64 2.38 8.41
C ALA A 133 3.25 3.73 8.77
N GLN A 134 3.89 4.42 7.79
CA GLN A 134 4.51 5.71 7.99
C GLN A 134 3.50 6.76 8.45
N TYR A 135 2.42 6.97 7.70
CA TYR A 135 1.42 8.00 8.03
C TYR A 135 0.74 7.77 9.38
N ILE A 136 0.43 6.51 9.71
CA ILE A 136 -0.15 6.19 11.01
C ILE A 136 0.88 6.34 12.14
N ALA A 137 2.14 5.95 11.94
CA ALA A 137 3.17 6.05 12.96
C ALA A 137 3.63 7.49 13.23
N ASP A 138 3.68 8.34 12.20
CA ASP A 138 4.06 9.74 12.31
C ASP A 138 3.00 10.55 13.10
N TYR A 139 1.72 10.17 13.00
CA TYR A 139 0.61 10.85 13.67
C TYR A 139 0.21 10.22 15.02
N ILE A 140 0.25 8.89 15.16
CA ILE A 140 -0.26 8.15 16.31
C ILE A 140 0.88 7.47 17.09
N ASN A 141 1.19 8.02 18.27
CA ASN A 141 2.21 7.44 19.15
C ASN A 141 1.75 6.16 19.88
N ASN A 142 0.46 6.06 20.22
CA ASN A 142 -0.09 4.94 20.98
C ASN A 142 -0.28 3.69 20.11
N GLU A 143 0.25 2.55 20.54
CA GLU A 143 0.22 1.30 19.76
C GLU A 143 -1.19 0.75 19.53
N ASP A 144 -2.07 0.77 20.54
CA ASP A 144 -3.45 0.29 20.41
C ASP A 144 -4.24 1.14 19.40
N GLN A 145 -4.03 2.45 19.41
CA GLN A 145 -4.62 3.33 18.41
C GLN A 145 -4.06 3.05 17.02
N ARG A 146 -2.75 2.79 16.87
CA ARG A 146 -2.19 2.37 15.57
C ARG A 146 -2.86 1.11 15.04
N GLN A 147 -3.13 0.12 15.90
CA GLN A 147 -3.86 -1.09 15.50
C GLN A 147 -5.27 -0.76 14.99
N ARG A 148 -5.99 0.16 15.65
CA ARG A 148 -7.30 0.63 15.18
C ARG A 148 -7.20 1.24 13.79
N TYR A 149 -6.25 2.15 13.54
CA TYR A 149 -6.08 2.77 12.22
C TYR A 149 -5.65 1.78 11.14
N PHE A 150 -4.78 0.83 11.45
CA PHE A 150 -4.48 -0.27 10.51
C PHE A 150 -5.73 -1.08 10.18
N GLY A 151 -6.58 -1.35 11.17
CA GLY A 151 -7.91 -1.94 10.97
C GLY A 151 -8.77 -1.13 10.00
N LEU A 152 -8.86 0.19 10.19
CA LEU A 152 -9.62 1.09 9.32
C LEU A 152 -9.08 1.11 7.88
N ILE A 153 -7.76 1.14 7.69
CA ILE A 153 -7.14 1.02 6.35
C ILE A 153 -7.54 -0.31 5.70
N ILE A 154 -7.46 -1.42 6.44
CA ILE A 154 -7.75 -2.76 5.92
C ILE A 154 -9.23 -2.89 5.53
N ASP A 155 -10.11 -2.38 6.38
CA ASP A 155 -11.55 -2.46 6.15
C ASP A 155 -12.01 -1.51 5.02
N ASN A 156 -11.15 -0.57 4.59
CA ASN A 156 -11.37 0.40 3.52
C ASN A 156 -10.28 0.38 2.43
N LEU A 157 -9.65 -0.78 2.18
CA LEU A 157 -8.49 -0.91 1.27
C LEU A 157 -8.70 -0.33 -0.13
N ASP A 158 -9.91 -0.48 -0.67
CA ASP A 158 -10.22 0.02 -2.01
C ASP A 158 -10.14 1.55 -2.07
N LEU A 159 -10.75 2.23 -1.09
CA LEU A 159 -10.67 3.68 -0.94
C LEU A 159 -9.23 4.11 -0.65
N TYR A 160 -8.54 3.42 0.27
CA TYR A 160 -7.13 3.69 0.59
C TYR A 160 -6.23 3.60 -0.65
N ASN A 161 -6.41 2.60 -1.51
CA ASN A 161 -5.66 2.49 -2.76
C ASN A 161 -5.87 3.72 -3.67
N TYR A 162 -7.07 4.29 -3.70
CA TYR A 162 -7.34 5.51 -4.47
C TYR A 162 -6.73 6.74 -3.82
N ILE A 163 -6.74 6.85 -2.49
CA ILE A 163 -6.01 7.92 -1.77
C ILE A 163 -4.54 7.91 -2.18
N ILE A 164 -3.85 6.78 -2.01
CA ILE A 164 -2.42 6.70 -2.33
C ILE A 164 -2.12 6.69 -3.82
N LYS A 165 -3.11 6.47 -4.69
CA LYS A 165 -2.94 6.62 -6.14
C LYS A 165 -2.69 8.08 -6.50
N TYR A 166 -3.44 9.01 -5.89
CA TYR A 166 -3.33 10.44 -6.16
C TYR A 166 -2.27 11.10 -5.28
N GLU A 167 -1.24 11.68 -5.90
CA GLU A 167 -0.11 12.30 -5.18
C GLU A 167 -0.53 13.37 -4.19
N ILE A 168 -1.58 14.13 -4.52
CA ILE A 168 -2.11 15.23 -3.68
C ILE A 168 -2.66 14.76 -2.33
N PHE A 169 -3.02 13.48 -2.21
CA PHE A 169 -3.57 12.89 -1.00
C PHE A 169 -2.56 12.02 -0.24
N ARG A 170 -1.32 11.91 -0.72
CA ARG A 170 -0.24 11.15 -0.08
C ARG A 170 0.37 11.96 1.08
N ASN A 171 -0.43 12.28 2.08
CA ASN A 171 0.01 12.86 3.34
C ASN A 171 -0.77 12.24 4.51
N ASP A 172 -0.18 12.32 5.70
CA ASP A 172 -0.70 11.78 6.95
C ASP A 172 -2.00 12.45 7.38
N ASP A 173 -2.05 13.78 7.43
CA ASP A 173 -3.23 14.54 7.86
C ASP A 173 -4.49 14.18 7.05
N PHE A 174 -4.38 14.14 5.73
CA PHE A 174 -5.50 13.79 4.86
C PHE A 174 -5.97 12.34 5.09
N LEU A 175 -5.05 11.39 5.16
CA LEU A 175 -5.42 9.99 5.39
C LEU A 175 -6.11 9.84 6.75
N ILE A 176 -5.54 10.40 7.82
CA ILE A 176 -6.09 10.32 9.17
C ILE A 176 -7.48 10.94 9.22
N ASN A 177 -7.65 12.15 8.68
CA ASN A 177 -8.95 12.82 8.69
C ASN A 177 -10.01 12.02 7.93
N ILE A 178 -9.68 11.42 6.78
CA ILE A 178 -10.60 10.56 6.04
C ILE A 178 -10.95 9.31 6.86
N LEU A 179 -9.97 8.65 7.48
CA LEU A 179 -10.23 7.46 8.31
C LEU A 179 -11.10 7.81 9.54
N ASP A 180 -10.87 8.95 10.16
CA ASP A 180 -11.68 9.46 11.27
C ASP A 180 -13.12 9.73 10.82
N ILE A 181 -13.33 10.43 9.69
CA ILE A 181 -14.66 10.67 9.13
C ILE A 181 -15.39 9.35 8.88
N ILE A 182 -14.70 8.37 8.31
CA ILE A 182 -15.28 7.05 8.02
C ILE A 182 -15.71 6.34 9.30
N ASP A 183 -14.88 6.35 10.34
CA ASP A 183 -15.15 5.66 11.59
C ASP A 183 -16.24 6.39 12.41
N GLU A 184 -16.15 7.71 12.52
CA GLU A 184 -17.12 8.56 13.22
C GLU A 184 -18.54 8.40 12.65
N LEU A 185 -18.65 8.30 11.32
CA LEU A 185 -19.95 8.24 10.62
C LEU A 185 -20.36 6.81 10.22
N GLY A 186 -19.54 5.79 10.54
CA GLY A 186 -19.84 4.38 10.24
C GLY A 186 -19.95 4.06 8.75
N LEU A 187 -19.13 4.70 7.90
CA LEU A 187 -19.32 4.70 6.44
C LEU A 187 -18.68 3.51 5.69
N SER A 188 -17.90 2.65 6.36
CA SER A 188 -17.10 1.64 5.66
C SER A 188 -17.91 0.73 4.73
N GLU A 189 -19.08 0.24 5.17
CA GLU A 189 -19.94 -0.60 4.32
C GLU A 189 -20.50 0.17 3.13
N ILE A 190 -20.89 1.42 3.33
CA ILE A 190 -21.41 2.30 2.27
C ILE A 190 -20.32 2.53 1.22
N LEU A 191 -19.12 2.93 1.64
CA LEU A 191 -18.03 3.29 0.73
C LEU A 191 -17.52 2.11 -0.09
N LYS A 192 -17.61 0.89 0.45
CA LYS A 192 -17.29 -0.35 -0.26
C LYS A 192 -18.36 -0.76 -1.27
N ALA A 193 -19.61 -0.35 -1.10
CA ALA A 193 -20.72 -0.81 -1.91
C ALA A 193 -20.60 -0.32 -3.36
N LYS A 194 -21.09 -1.14 -4.29
CA LYS A 194 -21.22 -0.77 -5.70
C LYS A 194 -22.36 0.24 -5.87
N ILE A 195 -22.14 1.20 -6.75
CA ILE A 195 -23.18 2.12 -7.19
C ILE A 195 -24.10 1.34 -8.14
N LYS A 196 -25.42 1.45 -7.93
CA LYS A 196 -26.44 0.79 -8.75
C LYS A 196 -27.28 1.82 -9.48
N GLY A 197 -27.77 1.47 -10.67
CA GLY A 197 -28.69 2.32 -11.44
C GLY A 197 -28.04 3.54 -12.09
N ARG A 198 -26.71 3.52 -12.29
CA ARG A 198 -25.92 4.60 -12.91
C ARG A 198 -25.06 4.06 -14.05
N GLU A 199 -25.71 3.77 -15.17
CA GLU A 199 -25.05 3.23 -16.38
C GLU A 199 -24.01 4.19 -16.97
N ASP A 200 -24.12 5.49 -16.67
CA ASP A 200 -23.18 6.53 -17.09
C ASP A 200 -21.79 6.44 -16.41
N LEU A 201 -21.68 5.69 -15.31
CA LEU A 201 -20.47 5.62 -14.50
C LEU A 201 -19.61 4.38 -14.79
N GLY A 202 -20.19 3.32 -15.36
CA GLY A 202 -19.53 2.04 -15.62
C GLY A 202 -19.84 0.93 -14.60
N ASP A 203 -19.39 -0.30 -14.89
CA ASP A 203 -19.89 -1.53 -14.25
C ASP A 203 -19.28 -1.87 -12.86
N ASP A 204 -18.22 -1.17 -12.43
CA ASP A 204 -17.53 -1.43 -11.14
C ASP A 204 -17.24 -0.16 -10.32
N GLU A 205 -18.10 0.86 -10.44
CA GLU A 205 -17.98 2.05 -9.62
C GLU A 205 -18.50 1.82 -8.20
N ARG A 206 -17.77 2.38 -7.23
CA ARG A 206 -18.07 2.28 -5.79
C ARG A 206 -18.14 3.67 -5.19
N TYR A 207 -18.98 3.84 -4.17
CA TYR A 207 -19.21 5.14 -3.55
C TYR A 207 -17.90 5.79 -3.07
N GLY A 208 -17.04 5.03 -2.37
CA GLY A 208 -15.76 5.55 -1.89
C GLY A 208 -14.81 6.00 -2.99
N ARG A 209 -14.73 5.27 -4.12
CA ARG A 209 -13.91 5.66 -5.28
C ARG A 209 -14.38 7.00 -5.85
N ARG A 210 -15.69 7.19 -5.95
CA ARG A 210 -16.28 8.43 -6.48
C ARG A 210 -16.03 9.61 -5.56
N VAL A 211 -16.11 9.44 -4.25
CA VAL A 211 -15.78 10.52 -3.30
C VAL A 211 -14.34 10.99 -3.49
N ILE A 212 -13.36 10.08 -3.52
CA ILE A 212 -11.96 10.44 -3.76
C ILE A 212 -11.75 11.06 -5.15
N PHE A 213 -12.49 10.59 -6.16
CA PHE A 213 -12.45 11.15 -7.51
C PHE A 213 -12.98 12.59 -7.58
N GLU A 214 -14.09 12.88 -6.91
CA GLU A 214 -14.62 14.26 -6.83
C GLU A 214 -13.70 15.17 -6.01
N LEU A 215 -13.16 14.68 -4.88
CA LEU A 215 -12.10 15.39 -4.14
C LEU A 215 -10.94 15.74 -5.07
N ASN A 216 -10.44 14.79 -5.87
CA ASN A 216 -9.31 15.02 -6.76
C ASN A 216 -9.60 16.02 -7.89
N LYS A 217 -10.86 16.13 -8.34
CA LYS A 217 -11.25 17.12 -9.36
C LYS A 217 -11.37 18.53 -8.81
N SER A 218 -12.02 18.63 -7.66
CA SER A 218 -12.47 19.91 -7.11
C SER A 218 -11.42 20.56 -6.22
N TYR A 219 -10.50 19.79 -5.65
CA TYR A 219 -9.44 20.34 -4.82
C TYR A 219 -8.26 20.85 -5.65
N PRO A 220 -7.93 22.16 -5.57
CA PRO A 220 -6.61 22.62 -5.97
C PRO A 220 -5.57 21.95 -5.06
N ILE A 221 -4.49 21.48 -5.68
CA ILE A 221 -3.28 20.85 -5.09
C ILE A 221 -2.78 21.56 -3.82
N VAL A 222 -3.08 22.85 -3.64
CA VAL A 222 -2.56 23.74 -2.60
C VAL A 222 -3.37 23.72 -1.29
N LEU A 223 -4.63 23.26 -1.29
CA LEU A 223 -5.54 23.43 -0.13
C LEU A 223 -5.80 22.15 0.70
N SER A 224 -5.47 20.95 0.18
CA SER A 224 -5.71 19.67 0.88
C SER A 224 -5.12 19.62 2.31
N PRO A 225 -3.90 20.12 2.58
CA PRO A 225 -3.35 20.16 3.95
C PRO A 225 -3.90 21.30 4.82
N MET A 226 -4.71 22.22 4.26
CA MET A 226 -5.17 23.42 4.95
C MET A 226 -6.60 23.33 5.48
N LEU A 227 -7.32 22.27 5.16
CA LEU A 227 -8.71 22.10 5.56
C LEU A 227 -8.78 21.40 6.90
N SER A 228 -9.64 21.94 7.76
CA SER A 228 -9.96 21.27 9.01
C SER A 228 -10.67 19.94 8.73
N LYS A 229 -10.62 19.02 9.69
CA LYS A 229 -11.36 17.76 9.60
C LYS A 229 -12.86 18.00 9.37
N ASP A 230 -13.43 19.03 9.98
CA ASP A 230 -14.85 19.35 9.86
C ASP A 230 -15.19 19.87 8.46
N ASP A 231 -14.36 20.77 7.89
CA ASP A 231 -14.55 21.21 6.50
C ASP A 231 -14.41 20.04 5.51
N LEU A 232 -13.44 19.16 5.74
CA LEU A 232 -13.25 17.96 4.91
C LEU A 232 -14.45 17.02 5.04
N LYS A 233 -15.02 16.87 6.24
CA LYS A 233 -16.21 16.05 6.50
C LYS A 233 -17.42 16.56 5.73
N ASP A 234 -17.68 17.86 5.76
CA ASP A 234 -18.79 18.47 5.02
C ASP A 234 -18.67 18.20 3.52
N ILE A 235 -17.47 18.40 2.96
CA ILE A 235 -17.22 18.14 1.53
C ILE A 235 -17.30 16.63 1.21
N PHE A 236 -16.80 15.79 2.10
CA PHE A 236 -16.88 14.33 1.93
C PHE A 236 -18.33 13.86 1.84
N ILE A 237 -19.20 14.37 2.72
CA ILE A 237 -20.63 14.06 2.71
C ILE A 237 -21.33 14.66 1.49
N GLU A 238 -20.98 15.88 1.08
CA GLU A 238 -21.50 16.48 -0.14
C GLU A 238 -21.23 15.58 -1.36
N TYR A 239 -19.97 15.14 -1.53
CA TYR A 239 -19.59 14.30 -2.67
C TYR A 239 -20.14 12.88 -2.58
N LEU A 240 -20.33 12.35 -1.37
CA LEU A 240 -21.07 11.10 -1.18
C LEU A 240 -22.54 11.27 -1.62
N GLY A 241 -23.14 12.42 -1.29
CA GLY A 241 -24.52 12.80 -1.64
C GLY A 241 -24.82 12.85 -3.14
N TYR A 242 -23.80 13.03 -3.99
CA TYR A 242 -23.97 12.94 -5.45
C TYR A 242 -24.33 11.54 -5.94
N TYR A 243 -24.10 10.52 -5.11
CA TYR A 243 -24.25 9.12 -5.47
C TYR A 243 -25.14 8.32 -4.50
N TYR A 244 -25.16 8.69 -3.22
CA TYR A 244 -25.85 7.98 -2.15
C TYR A 244 -26.81 8.92 -1.40
N ASP A 245 -27.92 8.38 -0.89
CA ASP A 245 -28.83 9.16 -0.03
C ASP A 245 -28.23 9.33 1.36
N VAL A 246 -27.74 10.54 1.63
CA VAL A 246 -27.05 10.88 2.89
C VAL A 246 -28.01 11.36 3.99
N SER A 247 -29.32 11.35 3.76
CA SER A 247 -30.33 11.86 4.72
C SER A 247 -30.29 11.14 6.07
N ASP A 248 -29.88 9.89 6.09
CA ASP A 248 -29.77 9.05 7.29
C ASP A 248 -28.39 9.12 7.98
N ILE A 249 -27.41 9.81 7.37
CA ILE A 249 -26.09 10.02 7.96
C ILE A 249 -26.19 11.21 8.91
N LYS A 250 -26.12 10.96 10.21
CA LYS A 250 -26.15 12.01 11.22
C LYS A 250 -24.81 12.74 11.24
N SER A 251 -24.80 14.00 10.79
CA SER A 251 -23.70 14.96 10.96
C SER A 251 -23.51 15.33 12.43
#